data_AF-A0A511CXN1-F1
#
_entry.id   AF-A0A511CXN1-F1
#
_cell.length_a   1.000
_cell.length_b   1.000
_cell.length_c   1.000
_cell.angle_alpha   90.00
_cell.angle_beta   90.00
_cell.angle_gamma   90.00
#
_symmetry.space_group_name_H-M   'P 1'
#
loop_
_entity.id
_entity.type
_entity.pdbx_description
1 polymer ?
#
loop_
_entity_poly.entity_id
_entity_poly.type
_entity_poly.pdbx_seq_one_letter_code
_entity_poly.pdbx_strand_id
1 'polypeptide(L)' 'MACITFPQLSGRDRALLRAIAADRCTVSDDHGTSLTVDGLSFCDQFAGVRLVDAGLVAASGQAPLRPRLTPAGRTLLEAA' A
#
# COMPACT_ATOMS: atom_id res chain seq x y z
N MET A 1 3.06 9.20 25.82
CA MET A 1 2.02 9.34 24.79
C MET A 1 2.70 9.81 23.51
N ALA A 2 3.13 8.89 22.64
CA ALA A 2 3.75 9.28 21.37
C ALA A 2 2.65 9.68 20.39
N CYS A 3 2.64 10.96 20.01
CA CYS A 3 1.82 11.44 18.90
C CYS A 3 2.38 10.80 17.61
N ILE A 4 1.69 9.77 17.11
CA ILE A 4 1.93 9.24 15.77
C ILE A 4 1.38 10.25 14.76
N THR A 5 2.15 11.30 14.48
CA THR A 5 1.93 12.12 13.30
C THR A 5 2.25 11.24 12.10
N PHE A 6 1.24 10.60 11.51
CA PHE A 6 1.42 9.86 10.28
C PHE A 6 2.07 10.78 9.23
N PRO A 7 3.13 10.35 8.53
CA PRO A 7 3.72 11.16 7.48
C PRO A 7 2.60 11.52 6.50
N GLN A 8 2.48 12.82 6.15
CA GLN A 8 1.52 13.29 5.17
C GLN A 8 1.59 12.40 3.92
N LEU A 9 0.55 11.57 3.71
CA LEU A 9 0.49 10.65 2.59
C LEU A 9 0.59 11.47 1.31
N SER A 10 1.61 11.19 0.49
CA SER A 10 1.77 11.85 -0.80
C SER A 10 0.58 11.52 -1.70
N GLY A 11 0.36 12.34 -2.74
CA GLY A 11 -0.68 12.03 -3.74
C GLY A 11 -0.50 10.65 -4.39
N ARG A 12 0.76 10.19 -4.52
CA ARG A 12 1.09 8.85 -5.04
C ARG A 12 0.70 7.75 -4.05
N ASP A 13 1.00 7.92 -2.77
CA ASP A 13 0.64 6.94 -1.74
C ASP A 13 -0.89 6.80 -1.67
N ARG A 14 -1.63 7.91 -1.78
CA ARG A 14 -3.10 7.89 -1.82
C ARG A 14 -3.63 7.17 -3.07
N ALA A 15 -3.07 7.46 -4.24
CA ALA A 15 -3.47 6.77 -5.47
C ALA A 15 -3.23 5.26 -5.37
N LEU A 16 -2.11 4.86 -4.74
CA LEU A 16 -1.80 3.46 -4.48
C LEU A 16 -2.79 2.83 -3.48
N LEU A 17 -3.09 3.48 -2.35
CA LEU A 17 -4.08 2.99 -1.39
C LEU A 17 -5.46 2.80 -2.02
N ARG A 18 -5.88 3.71 -2.92
CA ARG A 18 -7.13 3.58 -3.70
C ARG A 18 -7.08 2.39 -4.65
N ALA A 19 -5.97 2.20 -5.35
CA ALA A 19 -5.81 1.05 -6.24
C ALA A 19 -5.81 -0.28 -5.48
N ILE A 20 -5.21 -0.33 -4.29
CA ILE A 20 -5.25 -1.49 -3.38
C ILE A 20 -6.68 -1.73 -2.87
N ALA A 21 -7.40 -0.68 -2.46
CA ALA A 21 -8.79 -0.80 -2.04
C ALA A 21 -9.71 -1.35 -3.14
N ALA A 22 -9.38 -1.05 -4.41
CA ALA A 22 -10.08 -1.54 -5.58
C ALA A 22 -9.58 -2.91 -6.09
N ASP A 23 -8.70 -3.60 -5.35
CA ASP A 23 -8.11 -4.90 -5.70
C ASP A 23 -7.38 -4.92 -7.06
N ARG A 24 -6.85 -3.77 -7.48
CA ARG A 24 -6.17 -3.60 -8.78
C ARG A 24 -4.64 -3.76 -8.71
N CYS A 25 -4.12 -4.03 -7.52
CA CYS A 25 -2.68 -4.12 -7.27
C CYS A 25 -2.23 -5.56 -7.10
N THR A 26 -1.02 -5.85 -7.56
CA THR A 26 -0.32 -7.10 -7.23
C THR A 26 1.12 -6.81 -6.83
N VAL A 27 1.68 -7.63 -5.94
CA VAL A 27 3.08 -7.55 -5.52
C VAL A 27 3.74 -8.92 -5.67
N SER A 28 5.05 -8.91 -5.90
CA SER A 28 5.81 -10.13 -6.15
C SER A 28 6.16 -10.87 -4.85
N ASP A 29 6.25 -10.15 -3.73
CA ASP A 29 6.53 -10.68 -2.40
C ASP A 29 5.73 -9.96 -1.29
N ASP A 30 5.80 -10.51 -0.09
CA ASP A 30 5.12 -10.04 1.13
C ASP A 30 5.70 -8.73 1.67
N HIS A 31 6.89 -8.35 1.21
CA HIS A 31 7.53 -7.08 1.51
C HIS A 31 7.00 -5.94 0.61
N GLY A 32 6.16 -6.24 -0.37
CA GLY A 32 5.59 -5.27 -1.29
C GLY A 32 6.58 -4.79 -2.35
N THR A 33 7.62 -5.57 -2.64
CA THR A 33 8.55 -5.26 -3.72
C THR A 33 7.92 -5.59 -5.08
N SER A 34 8.35 -4.83 -6.11
CA SER A 34 7.86 -4.98 -7.48
C SER A 34 6.33 -4.90 -7.56
N LEU A 35 5.79 -3.75 -7.17
CA LEU A 35 4.36 -3.48 -7.18
C LEU A 35 3.87 -3.15 -8.59
N THR A 36 2.79 -3.80 -9.00
CA THR A 36 2.08 -3.49 -10.25
C THR A 36 0.65 -3.05 -9.98
N VAL A 37 0.17 -2.11 -10.78
CA VAL A 37 -1.22 -1.64 -10.79
C VAL A 37 -1.76 -1.87 -12.20
N ASP A 38 -2.87 -2.60 -12.32
CA ASP A 38 -3.44 -2.99 -13.62
C ASP A 38 -2.42 -3.67 -14.56
N GLY A 39 -1.45 -4.40 -14.00
CA GLY A 39 -0.38 -5.07 -14.75
C GLY A 39 0.79 -4.18 -15.18
N LEU A 40 0.78 -2.89 -14.84
CA LEU A 40 1.89 -1.96 -15.08
C LEU A 40 2.72 -1.76 -13.82
N SER A 41 4.05 -1.76 -13.96
CA SER A 41 4.96 -1.44 -12.85
C SER A 41 4.68 -0.04 -12.31
N PHE A 42 4.45 0.05 -11.01
CA PHE A 42 4.27 1.33 -10.37
C PHE A 42 5.59 2.11 -10.37
N CYS A 43 5.56 3.38 -10.79
CA CYS A 43 6.78 4.16 -10.99
C CYS A 43 7.61 4.37 -9.71
N ASP A 44 6.99 4.25 -8.54
CA ASP A 44 7.69 4.27 -7.25
C ASP A 44 7.81 2.86 -6.69
N GLN A 45 8.95 2.21 -7.00
CA GLN A 45 9.24 0.85 -6.55
C GLN A 45 9.29 0.67 -5.02
N PHE A 46 9.43 1.75 -4.26
CA PHE A 46 9.52 1.71 -2.79
C PHE A 46 8.18 2.03 -2.11
N ALA A 47 7.16 2.47 -2.85
CA ALA A 47 5.87 2.80 -2.28
C ALA A 47 5.21 1.61 -1.57
N GLY A 48 5.30 0.41 -2.16
CA GLY A 48 4.78 -0.82 -1.54
C GLY A 48 5.46 -1.11 -0.20
N VAL A 49 6.80 -1.11 -0.18
CA VAL A 49 7.61 -1.32 1.03
C VAL A 49 7.28 -0.29 2.11
N ARG A 50 7.21 1.00 1.75
CA ARG A 50 6.88 2.08 2.69
C ARG A 50 5.51 1.89 3.33
N LEU A 51 4.50 1.45 2.58
CA LEU A 51 3.16 1.24 3.10
C LEU A 51 3.04 -0.04 3.95
N VAL A 52 3.82 -1.07 3.62
CA VAL A 52 3.92 -2.30 4.43
C VAL A 52 4.64 -2.02 5.75
N ASP A 53 5.78 -1.33 5.71
CA ASP A 53 6.56 -0.92 6.89
C ASP A 53 5.73 0.00 7.82
N ALA A 54 4.96 0.92 7.23
CA ALA A 54 4.03 1.77 7.97
C ALA A 54 2.79 1.03 8.51
N GLY A 55 2.64 -0.27 8.25
CA GLY A 55 1.50 -1.08 8.70
C GLY A 55 0.16 -0.69 8.08
N LEU A 56 0.17 0.03 6.94
CA LEU A 56 -1.03 0.47 6.23
C LEU A 56 -1.55 -0.58 5.24
N VAL A 57 -0.66 -1.44 4.78
CA VAL A 57 -0.93 -2.51 3.83
C VAL A 57 -0.34 -3.81 4.37
N ALA A 58 -1.08 -4.89 4.20
CA ALA A 58 -0.58 -6.24 4.42
C ALA A 58 -0.55 -6.99 3.09
N ALA A 59 0.62 -7.52 2.71
CA ALA A 59 0.77 -8.46 1.61
C ALA A 59 1.08 -9.83 2.21
N SER A 60 0.13 -10.77 2.13
CA SER A 60 0.30 -12.13 2.66
C SER A 60 -0.45 -13.13 1.79
N GLY A 61 0.07 -14.35 1.64
CA GLY A 61 -0.52 -15.40 0.81
C GLY A 61 0.46 -16.01 -0.21
N GLN A 62 -0.06 -16.49 -1.34
CA GLN A 62 0.74 -17.02 -2.45
C GLN A 62 0.90 -15.99 -3.57
N ALA A 63 2.10 -15.93 -4.16
CA ALA A 63 2.39 -15.03 -5.26
C ALA A 63 1.63 -15.41 -6.56
N PRO A 64 1.19 -14.42 -7.36
CA PRO A 64 1.28 -12.98 -7.12
C PRO A 64 0.32 -12.53 -6.01
N LEU A 65 0.88 -11.83 -5.02
CA LEU A 65 0.16 -11.45 -3.81
C LEU A 65 -0.76 -10.28 -4.10
N ARG A 66 -1.98 -10.34 -3.56
CA ARG A 66 -2.93 -9.22 -3.56
C ARG A 66 -2.77 -8.46 -2.24
N PRO A 67 -2.09 -7.30 -2.22
CA PRO A 67 -2.00 -6.50 -1.00
C PRO A 67 -3.40 -6.06 -0.56
N ARG A 68 -3.62 -5.97 0.75
CA ARG A 68 -4.88 -5.52 1.34
C ARG A 68 -4.63 -4.39 2.33
N LEU A 69 -5.56 -3.43 2.38
CA LEU A 69 -5.52 -2.38 3.38
C LEU A 69 -5.74 -2.95 4.79
N THR A 70 -4.91 -2.53 5.73
CA THR A 70 -5.16 -2.72 7.16
C THR A 70 -6.25 -1.74 7.62
N PRO A 71 -6.81 -1.90 8.84
CA PRO A 71 -7.73 -0.91 9.39
C PRO A 71 -7.13 0.51 9.42
N ALA A 72 -5.84 0.64 9.78
CA ALA A 72 -5.15 1.93 9.76
C ALA A 72 -5.04 2.52 8.35
N GLY A 73 -4.72 1.70 7.36
CA GLY A 73 -4.68 2.13 5.95
C GLY A 73 -6.02 2.61 5.42
N ARG A 74 -7.13 1.98 5.85
CA ARG A 74 -8.50 2.44 5.50
C ARG A 74 -8.83 3.78 6.15
N THR A 75 -8.59 3.94 7.44
CA THR A 75 -8.86 5.19 8.15
C THR A 75 -8.10 6.37 7.53
N LEU A 76 -6.83 6.18 7.17
CA LEU A 76 -6.06 7.24 6.50
C LEU A 76 -6.53 7.54 5.09
N LEU A 77 -7.02 6.54 4.36
CA LEU A 77 -7.60 6.74 3.04
C LEU A 77 -8.91 7.55 3.11
N GLU A 78 -9.73 7.33 4.14
CA GLU A 78 -11.00 8.03 4.36
C GLU A 78 -10.82 9.46 4.91
N ALA A 79 -9.76 9.70 5.68
CA ALA A 79 -9.46 11.01 6.25
C ALA A 79 -8.84 12.02 5.25
N ALA A 80 -8.66 11.64 3.99
CA ALA A 80 -7.80 12.32 3.00
C ALA A 80 -8.54 12.77 1.75
#